data_AF-A0A4U5W3N7-F1
#
_entry.id   AF-A0A4U5W3N7-F1
#
_cell.length_a   1.000
_cell.length_b   1.000
_cell.length_c   1.000
_cell.angle_alpha   90.00
_cell.angle_beta   90.00
_cell.angle_gamma   90.00
#
_symmetry.space_group_name_H-M   'P 1'
#
loop_
_entity.id
_entity.type
_entity.pdbx_description
1 polymer ?
#
loop_
_entity_poly.entity_id
_entity_poly.type
_entity_poly.pdbx_seq_one_letter_code
_entity_poly.pdbx_strand_id
1 'polypeptide(L)' 'MARITVHVEPRHADNSPCDHAVKPSGRPRDPASGCPGRTQFAVVCSEHGDVGGPHHVKVLAEPAAVDHRQEHRAALAAR' A
#
# COMPACT_ATOMS: atom_id res chain seq x y z
N MET A 1 11.22 -19.94 8.25
CA MET A 1 11.26 -18.70 7.43
C MET A 1 10.02 -17.90 7.75
N ALA A 2 10.16 -16.64 8.18
CA ALA A 2 9.01 -15.77 8.38
C ALA A 2 8.31 -15.56 7.04
N ARG A 3 6.98 -15.69 7.00
CA ARG A 3 6.23 -15.43 5.77
C ARG A 3 6.21 -13.92 5.56
N ILE A 4 6.87 -13.45 4.51
CA ILE A 4 6.90 -12.04 4.15
C ILE A 4 5.56 -11.69 3.51
N THR A 5 4.92 -10.63 4.00
CA THR A 5 3.68 -10.11 3.42
C THR A 5 3.93 -8.75 2.81
N VAL A 6 3.74 -8.66 1.49
CA VAL A 6 3.76 -7.40 0.73
C VAL A 6 2.34 -7.11 0.25
N HIS A 7 1.83 -5.93 0.59
CA HIS A 7 0.48 -5.48 0.23
C HIS A 7 0.48 -3.99 -0.12
N VAL A 8 -0.57 -3.57 -0.84
CA VAL A 8 -0.80 -2.17 -1.19
C VAL A 8 -1.82 -1.60 -0.22
N GLU A 9 -1.44 -0.55 0.51
CA GLU A 9 -2.28 0.09 1.51
C GLU A 9 -2.73 1.49 1.02
N PRO A 10 -4.03 1.80 1.09
CA PRO A 10 -4.51 3.14 0.80
C PRO A 10 -4.03 4.14 1.87
N ARG A 11 -3.53 5.30 1.45
CA ARG A 11 -3.01 6.35 2.33
C ARG A 11 -3.67 7.71 2.09
N HIS A 12 -3.66 8.52 3.14
CA HIS A 12 -4.01 9.93 3.15
C HIS A 12 -2.86 10.81 2.63
N ALA A 13 -3.10 12.12 2.49
CA ALA A 13 -2.10 13.06 1.98
C ALA A 13 -0.91 13.25 2.93
N ASP A 14 -1.13 13.07 4.22
CA ASP A 14 -0.12 13.04 5.28
C ASP A 14 0.59 11.67 5.39
N ASN A 15 0.32 10.77 4.44
CA ASN A 15 0.81 9.39 4.40
C ASN A 15 0.28 8.48 5.52
N SER A 16 -0.72 8.90 6.29
CA SER A 16 -1.36 8.03 7.28
C SER A 16 -2.25 6.95 6.63
N PRO A 17 -2.39 5.75 7.22
CA PRO A 17 -3.29 4.70 6.73
C PRO A 17 -4.73 5.18 6.59
N CYS A 18 -5.35 4.86 5.45
CA CYS A 18 -6.76 5.14 5.20
C CYS A 18 -7.59 3.87 5.38
N ASP A 19 -7.97 3.59 6.63
CA ASP A 19 -8.74 2.39 7.00
C ASP A 19 -10.26 2.54 6.78
N HIS A 20 -10.68 3.72 6.33
CA HIS A 20 -12.09 4.04 6.17
C HIS A 20 -12.66 3.46 4.86
N ALA A 21 -13.93 3.07 4.90
CA ALA A 21 -14.63 2.67 3.68
C ALA A 21 -14.69 3.84 2.70
N VAL A 22 -13.88 3.78 1.63
CA VAL A 22 -13.85 4.80 0.57
C VAL A 22 -14.62 4.33 -0.67
N LYS A 23 -15.20 5.29 -1.38
CA LYS A 23 -15.77 5.07 -2.72
C LYS A 23 -14.64 4.81 -3.72
N PRO A 24 -14.92 4.27 -4.93
CA PRO A 24 -13.90 4.13 -5.99
C PRO A 24 -13.16 5.44 -6.28
N SER A 25 -13.85 6.57 -6.17
CA SER A 25 -13.32 7.93 -6.32
C SER A 25 -12.31 8.36 -5.23
N GLY A 26 -12.07 7.55 -4.20
CA GLY A 26 -11.13 7.85 -3.11
C GLY A 26 -11.71 8.67 -1.96
N ARG A 27 -12.92 9.23 -2.13
CA ARG A 27 -13.62 9.95 -1.04
C ARG A 27 -14.22 8.97 -0.03
N PRO A 28 -14.35 9.36 1.26
CA PRO A 28 -15.05 8.56 2.24
C PRO A 28 -16.47 8.23 1.80
N ARG A 29 -16.94 7.02 2.09
CA ARG A 29 -18.33 6.63 1.88
C ARG A 29 -19.25 7.31 2.88
N ASP A 30 -18.78 7.47 4.11
CA ASP A 30 -19.44 8.21 5.18
C ASP A 30 -18.83 9.62 5.34
N PRO A 31 -19.59 10.69 5.04
CA PRO A 31 -19.15 12.08 5.24
C PRO A 31 -18.90 12.44 6.71
N ALA A 32 -19.52 11.76 7.67
CA ALA A 32 -19.37 12.03 9.10
C ALA A 32 -18.09 11.43 9.70
N SER A 33 -17.36 10.61 8.95
CA SER A 33 -16.16 9.93 9.42
C SER A 33 -14.98 10.87 9.72
N GLY A 34 -15.02 12.15 9.31
CA GLY A 34 -13.90 13.08 9.45
C GLY A 34 -12.66 12.70 8.63
N CYS A 35 -12.76 11.65 7.83
CA CYS A 35 -11.70 11.14 6.99
C CYS A 35 -11.51 12.07 5.77
N PRO A 36 -10.28 12.54 5.48
CA PRO A 36 -10.04 13.38 4.29
C PRO A 36 -10.17 12.59 2.98
N GLY A 37 -10.22 11.26 3.07
CA GLY A 37 -10.25 10.35 1.93
C GLY A 37 -8.87 9.88 1.51
N ARG A 38 -8.83 8.79 0.74
CA ARG A 38 -7.60 8.23 0.17
C ARG A 38 -7.11 9.14 -0.97
N THR A 39 -5.85 9.54 -0.90
CA THR A 39 -5.18 10.32 -1.95
C THR A 39 -4.08 9.54 -2.66
N GLN A 40 -3.52 8.51 -2.01
CA GLN A 40 -2.40 7.74 -2.53
C GLN A 40 -2.42 6.28 -2.03
N PHE A 41 -1.46 5.50 -2.48
CA PHE A 41 -1.27 4.08 -2.21
C PHE A 41 0.20 3.82 -1.89
N ALA A 42 0.48 3.26 -0.71
CA ALA A 42 1.82 2.85 -0.33
C ALA A 42 1.96 1.33 -0.52
N VAL A 43 3.17 0.88 -0.87
CA VAL A 43 3.53 -0.53 -0.84
C VAL A 43 4.12 -0.81 0.53
N VAL A 44 3.53 -1.72 1.29
CA VAL A 44 3.96 -2.06 2.65
C VAL A 44 4.46 -3.50 2.68
N CYS A 45 5.68 -3.68 3.16
CA CYS A 45 6.32 -4.95 3.38
C CYS A 45 6.48 -5.19 4.89
N SER A 46 6.16 -6.40 5.36
CA SER A 46 6.31 -6.77 6.78
C SER A 46 7.76 -6.70 7.29
N GLU A 47 8.74 -6.72 6.39
CA GLU A 47 10.17 -6.68 6.74
C GLU A 47 10.75 -5.25 6.66
N HIS A 48 10.34 -4.47 5.66
CA HIS A 48 10.93 -3.16 5.38
C HIS A 48 10.04 -1.98 5.79
N GLY A 49 8.76 -2.21 6.08
CA GLY A 49 7.78 -1.13 6.21
C GLY A 49 7.37 -0.59 4.84
N ASP A 50 7.31 0.73 4.69
CA ASP A 50 6.98 1.38 3.42
C ASP A 50 8.11 1.18 2.41
N VAL A 51 7.77 0.61 1.24
CA VAL A 51 8.71 0.32 0.16
C VAL A 51 8.57 1.38 -0.91
N GLY A 52 9.58 2.26 -1.00
CA GLY A 52 9.60 3.35 -1.97
C GLY A 52 8.63 4.49 -1.61
N GLY A 53 8.30 5.31 -2.61
CA GLY A 53 7.38 6.43 -2.47
C GLY A 53 5.92 6.03 -2.68
N PRO A 54 4.95 6.75 -2.08
CA PRO A 54 3.54 6.50 -2.30
C PRO A 54 3.14 6.84 -3.75
N HIS A 55 2.26 6.02 -4.33
CA HIS A 55 1.73 6.18 -5.67
C HIS A 55 0.34 6.81 -5.64
N HIS A 56 0.04 7.71 -6.59
CA HIS A 56 -1.28 8.36 -6.63
C HIS A 56 -2.41 7.44 -7.12
N VAL A 57 -2.09 6.33 -7.80
CA VAL A 57 -3.07 5.38 -8.34
C VAL A 57 -2.67 3.94 -8.03
N LYS A 58 -3.67 3.12 -7.71
CA LYS A 58 -3.47 1.71 -7.30
C LYS A 58 -2.77 0.89 -8.38
N VAL A 59 -3.14 1.14 -9.64
CA VAL A 59 -2.60 0.42 -10.81
C VAL A 59 -1.08 0.59 -10.96
N LEU A 60 -0.49 1.63 -10.37
CA LEU A 60 0.96 1.80 -10.35
C LEU A 60 1.60 1.16 -9.10
N ALA A 61 0.90 1.15 -7.97
CA ALA A 61 1.37 0.51 -6.74
C ALA A 61 1.34 -1.03 -6.81
N GLU A 62 0.40 -1.61 -7.54
CA GLU A 62 0.26 -3.07 -7.67
C GLU A 62 1.48 -3.73 -8.33
N PRO A 63 1.99 -3.27 -9.49
CA PRO A 63 3.24 -3.75 -10.06
C PRO A 63 4.42 -3.61 -9.11
N ALA A 64 4.58 -2.46 -8.45
CA ALA A 64 5.68 -2.22 -7.50
C ALA A 64 5.64 -3.21 -6.31
N ALA A 65 4.45 -3.54 -5.80
CA ALA A 65 4.27 -4.55 -4.77
C ALA A 65 4.62 -5.96 -5.26
N VAL A 66 4.31 -6.27 -6.52
CA VAL A 66 4.66 -7.55 -7.15
C VAL A 66 6.16 -7.66 -7.34
N ASP A 67 6.80 -6.63 -7.89
CA ASP A 67 8.25 -6.58 -8.13
C ASP A 67 8.99 -6.77 -6.81
N HIS A 68 8.62 -6.03 -5.76
CA HIS A 68 9.22 -6.20 -4.43
C HIS A 68 9.02 -7.61 -3.87
N ARG A 69 7.85 -8.23 -4.09
CA ARG A 69 7.63 -9.62 -3.68
C ARG A 69 8.55 -10.59 -4.43
N GLN A 70 8.83 -10.34 -5.72
CA GLN A 70 9.75 -11.18 -6.48
C GLN A 70 11.20 -11.02 -6.03
N GLU A 71 11.62 -9.82 -5.62
CA GLU A 71 12.94 -9.60 -5.02
C GLU A 71 13.15 -10.49 -3.80
N HIS A 72 12.17 -10.53 -2.90
CA HIS A 72 12.18 -11.42 -1.73
C HIS A 72 12.25 -12.89 -2.11
N ARG A 73 11.47 -13.29 -3.12
CA ARG A 73 11.48 -14.68 -3.60
C ARG A 73 12.84 -15.06 -4.18
N ALA A 74 13.45 -14.17 -4.97
CA ALA A 74 14.77 -14.38 -5.55
C ALA A 74 15.85 -14.43 -4.47
N ALA A 75 15.81 -13.53 -3.49
CA ALA A 75 16.73 -13.52 -2.35
C ALA A 75 16.65 -14.80 -1.51
N LEU A 76 15.44 -15.35 -1.32
CA LEU A 76 15.26 -16.64 -0.63
C LEU A 76 15.77 -17.82 -1.45
N ALA A 77 15.62 -17.79 -2.78
CA ALA A 77 16.09 -18.87 -3.66
C ALA A 77 17.62 -18.89 -3.83
N ALA A 78 18.29 -17.76 -3.59
CA ALA A 78 19.74 -17.63 -3.65
C ALA A 78 20.46 -18.00 -2.33
N ARG A 79 19.71 -18.36 -1.28
CA ARG A 79 20.22 -18.78 0.04
C ARG A 79 20.20 -20.29 0.18
#